data_AF-A0A2G2B065-F1
#
_entry.id   AF-A0A2G2B065-F1
#
_cell.length_a   1.000
_cell.length_b   1.000
_cell.length_c   1.000
_cell.angle_alpha   90.00
_cell.angle_beta   90.00
_cell.angle_gamma   90.00
#
_symmetry.space_group_name_H-M   'P 1'
#
loop_
_entity.id
_entity.type
_entity.pdbx_description
1 polymer ?
#
loop_
_entity_poly.entity_id
_entity_poly.type
_entity_poly.pdbx_seq_one_letter_code
_entity_poly.pdbx_strand_id
1 'polypeptide(L)'
;MDSVGEVYAVARWVGIKTKEVRARLGDLEGLPNVEDAIAILSRSFDAEDFETQQRAVAQDERRKELLEQKRHALVAEQRGERKDLGDVQQARLTVETTDRMANLPTGLKATWAKMTGTYQRFCADNEAHINEAFRRDRHEQQALCYVLSGRETG
;
A
#
# COMPACT_ATOMS: atom_id res chain seq x y z
N MET A 1 35.42 -4.73 -15.75
CA MET A 1 35.20 -3.44 -16.43
C MET A 1 33.77 -3.05 -16.08
N ASP A 2 33.55 -1.84 -15.58
CA ASP A 2 32.18 -1.34 -15.46
C ASP A 2 31.64 -0.98 -16.86
N SER A 3 30.38 -0.60 -16.95
CA SER A 3 29.74 -0.16 -18.20
C SER A 3 30.33 1.12 -18.81
N VAL A 4 31.36 1.72 -18.20
CA VAL A 4 32.02 2.98 -18.62
C VAL A 4 33.44 2.73 -19.14
N GLY A 5 34.02 1.56 -18.87
CA GLY A 5 35.23 1.09 -19.52
C GLY A 5 36.53 1.29 -18.74
N GLU A 6 36.46 1.57 -17.44
CA GLU A 6 37.67 1.70 -16.63
C GLU A 6 38.27 0.34 -16.22
N VAL A 7 39.60 0.22 -16.38
CA VAL A 7 40.39 -0.96 -16.02
C VAL A 7 40.82 -0.82 -14.56
N TYR A 8 40.21 -1.62 -13.69
CA TYR A 8 40.53 -1.62 -12.26
C TYR A 8 41.48 -2.75 -11.86
N ALA A 9 42.51 -2.41 -11.10
CA ALA A 9 43.33 -3.41 -10.42
C ALA A 9 42.54 -4.05 -9.28
N VAL A 10 42.17 -5.32 -9.42
CA VAL A 10 41.36 -6.11 -8.46
C VAL A 10 41.90 -6.01 -7.02
N ALA A 11 43.23 -6.00 -6.86
CA ALA A 11 43.88 -5.85 -5.55
C ALA A 11 43.57 -4.52 -4.85
N ARG A 12 43.45 -3.43 -5.63
CA ARG A 12 43.16 -2.08 -5.11
C ARG A 12 41.69 -1.93 -4.73
N TRP A 13 40.79 -2.63 -5.41
CA TRP A 13 39.35 -2.56 -5.18
C TRP A 13 38.90 -3.42 -4.00
N VAL A 14 39.52 -4.59 -3.83
CA VAL A 14 39.21 -5.53 -2.73
C VAL A 14 40.09 -5.29 -1.49
N GLY A 15 41.10 -4.42 -1.58
CA GLY A 15 41.95 -4.02 -0.44
C GLY A 15 42.92 -5.11 0.04
N ILE A 16 43.17 -6.13 -0.78
CA ILE A 16 44.01 -7.29 -0.44
C ILE A 16 45.33 -7.30 -1.24
N LYS A 17 46.38 -7.88 -0.66
CA LYS A 17 47.71 -7.90 -1.28
C LYS A 17 47.68 -8.69 -2.60
N THR A 18 48.37 -8.20 -3.62
CA THR A 18 48.40 -8.78 -4.98
C THR A 18 48.77 -10.27 -5.02
N LYS A 19 49.63 -10.74 -4.10
CA LYS A 19 49.98 -12.17 -3.96
C LYS A 19 48.79 -13.04 -3.52
N GLU A 20 47.92 -12.51 -2.66
CA GLU A 20 46.74 -13.21 -2.18
C GLU A 20 45.64 -13.24 -3.25
N VAL A 21 45.49 -12.15 -4.01
CA VAL A 21 44.62 -12.11 -5.20
C VAL A 21 45.04 -13.19 -6.19
N ARG A 22 46.34 -13.29 -6.50
CA ARG A 22 46.88 -14.30 -7.42
C ARG A 22 46.68 -15.73 -6.89
N ALA A 23 46.86 -15.95 -5.59
CA ALA A 23 46.61 -17.26 -4.99
C ALA A 23 45.13 -17.68 -5.06
N ARG A 24 44.19 -16.73 -5.01
CA ARG A 24 42.74 -17.00 -5.13
C ARG A 24 42.25 -17.15 -6.57
N LEU A 25 42.82 -16.38 -7.51
CA LEU A 25 42.47 -16.48 -8.93
C LEU A 25 43.10 -17.70 -9.63
N GLY A 26 44.17 -18.27 -9.08
CA GLY A 26 44.83 -19.44 -9.65
C GLY A 26 45.75 -19.09 -10.82
N ASP A 27 45.75 -19.92 -11.87
CA ASP A 27 46.60 -19.74 -13.04
C ASP A 27 46.12 -18.55 -13.89
N LEU A 28 47.06 -17.66 -14.20
CA LEU A 28 46.82 -16.41 -14.92
C LEU A 28 47.33 -16.46 -16.37
N GLU A 29 48.03 -17.53 -16.77
CA GLU A 29 48.65 -17.63 -18.10
C GLU A 29 47.62 -17.82 -19.23
N GLY A 30 46.39 -18.25 -18.91
CA GLY A 30 45.29 -18.41 -19.87
C GLY A 30 44.39 -17.18 -20.04
N LEU A 31 44.67 -16.08 -19.35
CA LEU A 31 43.85 -14.87 -19.45
C LEU A 31 44.34 -13.97 -20.60
N PRO A 32 43.44 -13.48 -21.47
CA PRO A 32 43.80 -12.52 -22.50
C PRO A 32 44.40 -11.25 -21.89
N ASN A 33 45.37 -10.64 -22.59
CA ASN A 33 45.90 -9.34 -22.21
C ASN A 33 44.76 -8.29 -22.19
N VAL A 34 44.93 -7.20 -21.45
CA VAL A 34 43.93 -6.13 -21.31
C VAL A 34 43.43 -5.64 -22.67
N GLU A 35 44.33 -5.44 -23.63
CA GLU A 35 44.00 -5.00 -24.99
C GLU A 35 43.20 -6.06 -25.77
N ASP A 36 43.59 -7.33 -25.67
CA ASP A 36 42.87 -8.44 -26.31
C ASP A 36 41.50 -8.68 -25.68
N ALA A 37 41.40 -8.54 -24.36
CA ALA A 37 40.15 -8.62 -23.62
C ALA A 37 39.19 -7.49 -24.03
N ILE A 38 39.69 -6.26 -24.20
CA ILE A 38 38.92 -5.12 -24.71
C ILE A 38 38.48 -5.38 -26.15
N ALA A 39 39.36 -5.91 -27.01
CA ALA A 39 39.03 -6.24 -28.40
C ALA A 39 37.97 -7.36 -28.51
N ILE A 40 38.04 -8.37 -27.65
CA ILE A 40 37.04 -9.44 -27.56
C ILE A 40 35.70 -8.88 -27.09
N LEU A 41 35.70 -8.06 -26.02
CA LEU A 41 34.47 -7.49 -25.47
C LEU A 41 33.79 -6.56 -26.47
N SER A 42 34.55 -5.65 -27.09
CA SER A 42 34.03 -4.69 -28.08
C SER A 42 33.49 -5.36 -29.34
N ARG A 43 34.05 -6.51 -29.74
CA ARG A 43 33.53 -7.31 -30.87
C ARG A 43 32.21 -8.02 -30.55
N SER A 44 31.95 -8.29 -29.28
CA SER A 44 30.73 -8.94 -28.78
C SER A 44 29.68 -7.96 -28.21
N PHE A 45 30.07 -6.70 -28.02
CA PHE A 45 29.20 -5.67 -27.45
C PHE A 45 28.35 -5.05 -28.55
N ASP A 46 27.08 -5.42 -28.57
CA ASP A 46 26.10 -4.79 -29.43
C ASP A 46 25.56 -3.52 -28.75
N ALA A 47 26.09 -2.37 -29.19
CA ALA A 47 25.72 -1.08 -28.63
C ALA A 47 24.25 -0.74 -28.88
N GLU A 48 23.65 -1.22 -29.98
CA GLU A 48 22.24 -0.98 -30.30
C GLU A 48 21.33 -1.75 -29.34
N ASP A 49 21.68 -3.00 -29.01
CA ASP A 49 20.97 -3.79 -28.01
C ASP A 49 21.06 -3.17 -26.61
N PHE A 50 22.25 -2.68 -26.22
CA PHE A 50 22.44 -2.02 -24.93
C PHE A 50 21.63 -0.72 -24.81
N GLU A 51 21.64 0.12 -25.84
CA GLU A 51 20.80 1.33 -25.88
C GLU A 51 19.31 0.99 -25.86
N THR A 52 18.89 -0.05 -26.58
CA THR A 52 17.50 -0.49 -26.63
C THR A 52 17.05 -0.99 -25.25
N GLN A 53 17.89 -1.76 -24.56
CA GLN A 53 17.65 -2.18 -23.18
C GLN A 53 17.54 -1.00 -22.21
N GLN A 54 18.44 -0.02 -22.29
CA GLN A 54 18.36 1.18 -21.44
C GLN A 54 17.09 1.99 -21.70
N ARG A 55 16.69 2.17 -22.98
CA ARG A 55 15.44 2.85 -23.33
C ARG A 55 14.22 2.09 -22.81
N ALA A 56 14.24 0.75 -22.88
CA ALA A 56 13.17 -0.09 -22.36
C ALA A 56 13.06 0.03 -20.83
N VAL A 57 14.18 -0.01 -20.10
CA VAL A 57 14.20 0.19 -18.63
C VAL A 57 13.67 1.58 -18.27
N ALA A 58 14.15 2.64 -18.94
CA ALA A 58 13.67 3.99 -18.67
C ALA A 58 12.17 4.17 -18.99
N GLN A 59 11.65 3.48 -20.02
CA GLN A 59 10.23 3.49 -20.33
C GLN A 59 9.42 2.72 -19.27
N ASP A 60 9.93 1.59 -18.80
CA ASP A 60 9.29 0.80 -17.75
C ASP A 60 9.23 1.57 -16.41
N GLU A 61 10.32 2.22 -16.02
CA GLU A 61 10.35 3.09 -14.83
C GLU A 61 9.33 4.22 -14.93
N ARG A 62 9.26 4.93 -16.07
CA ARG A 62 8.21 5.95 -16.28
C ARG A 62 6.79 5.37 -16.19
N ARG A 63 6.56 4.16 -16.70
CA ARG A 63 5.25 3.50 -16.61
C ARG A 63 4.92 3.15 -15.16
N LYS A 64 5.89 2.63 -14.40
CA LYS A 64 5.75 2.34 -12.97
C LYS A 64 5.41 3.60 -12.17
N GLU A 65 6.13 4.69 -12.39
CA GLU A 65 5.88 5.97 -11.73
C GLU A 65 4.45 6.47 -11.97
N LEU A 66 3.97 6.40 -13.23
CA LEU A 66 2.60 6.78 -13.56
C LEU A 66 1.56 5.88 -12.89
N LEU A 67 1.79 4.57 -12.83
CA LEU A 67 0.91 3.63 -12.14
C LEU A 67 0.89 3.87 -10.64
N GLU A 68 2.04 4.14 -10.02
CA GLU A 68 2.15 4.48 -8.61
C GLU A 68 1.42 5.80 -8.28
N GLN A 69 1.55 6.83 -9.12
CA GLN A 69 0.78 8.07 -8.97
C GLN A 69 -0.73 7.83 -9.02
N LYS A 70 -1.19 7.03 -10.00
CA LYS A 70 -2.61 6.64 -10.10
C LYS A 70 -3.08 5.86 -8.88
N ARG A 71 -2.27 4.92 -8.39
CA ARG A 71 -2.56 4.14 -7.19
C ARG A 71 -2.69 5.06 -5.97
N HIS A 72 -1.76 6.01 -5.80
CA HIS A 72 -1.81 6.96 -4.70
C HIS A 72 -3.05 7.85 -4.74
N ALA A 73 -3.41 8.35 -5.92
CA ALA A 73 -4.63 9.13 -6.11
C ALA A 73 -5.89 8.33 -5.76
N LEU A 74 -6.00 7.10 -6.28
CA LEU A 74 -7.13 6.21 -6.00
C LEU A 74 -7.25 5.88 -4.50
N VAL A 75 -6.14 5.54 -3.85
CA VAL A 75 -6.12 5.26 -2.40
C VAL A 75 -6.53 6.50 -1.60
N ALA A 76 -6.10 7.70 -2.01
CA ALA A 76 -6.49 8.93 -1.34
C ALA A 76 -8.00 9.20 -1.47
N GLU A 77 -8.57 9.02 -2.66
CA GLU A 77 -10.01 9.13 -2.92
C GLU A 77 -10.80 8.12 -2.08
N GLN A 78 -10.43 6.84 -2.13
CA GLN A 78 -11.06 5.77 -1.33
C GLN A 78 -11.02 6.05 0.18
N ARG A 79 -9.91 6.61 0.68
CA ARG A 79 -9.80 7.03 2.09
C ARG A 79 -10.74 8.18 2.41
N GLY A 80 -10.87 9.16 1.50
CA GLY A 80 -11.83 10.25 1.60
C GLY A 80 -13.26 9.72 1.70
N GLU A 81 -13.68 8.88 0.76
CA GLU A 81 -15.04 8.32 0.74
C GLU A 81 -15.38 7.54 2.01
N ARG A 82 -14.43 6.74 2.53
CA ARG A 82 -14.60 6.01 3.79
C ARG A 82 -14.69 6.94 5.00
N LYS A 83 -13.90 8.02 5.00
CA LYS A 83 -13.94 9.03 6.05
C LYS A 83 -15.28 9.76 6.03
N ASP A 84 -15.75 10.19 4.87
CA ASP A 84 -17.01 10.91 4.73
C ASP A 84 -18.20 10.05 5.19
N LEU A 85 -18.22 8.77 4.82
CA LEU A 85 -19.23 7.82 5.32
C LEU A 85 -19.16 7.70 6.84
N GLY A 86 -17.97 7.56 7.41
CA GLY A 86 -17.77 7.47 8.86
C GLY A 86 -18.23 8.73 9.59
N ASP A 87 -17.91 9.91 9.06
CA ASP A 87 -18.29 11.20 9.65
C ASP A 87 -19.82 11.39 9.63
N VAL A 88 -20.50 10.99 8.54
CA VAL A 88 -21.97 11.00 8.44
C VAL A 88 -22.60 10.03 9.43
N GLN A 89 -22.08 8.80 9.53
CA GLN A 89 -22.57 7.79 10.47
C GLN A 89 -22.39 8.26 11.93
N GLN A 90 -21.24 8.87 12.25
CA GLN A 90 -20.95 9.37 13.59
C GLN A 90 -21.85 10.55 13.99
N ALA A 91 -22.08 11.49 13.07
CA ALA A 91 -23.01 12.60 13.30
C ALA A 91 -24.42 12.07 13.57
N ARG A 92 -24.88 11.13 12.74
CA ARG A 92 -26.19 10.47 12.89
C ARG A 92 -26.30 9.71 14.22
N LEU A 93 -25.28 8.94 14.59
CA LEU A 93 -25.23 8.20 15.84
C LEU A 93 -25.38 9.13 17.06
N THR A 94 -24.78 10.31 17.02
CA THR A 94 -24.87 11.30 18.11
C THR A 94 -26.30 11.81 18.30
N VAL A 95 -26.97 12.15 17.18
CA VAL A 95 -28.37 12.59 17.19
C VAL A 95 -29.28 11.47 17.68
N GLU A 96 -29.21 10.29 17.06
CA GLU A 96 -30.07 9.16 17.43
C GLU A 96 -29.85 8.71 18.89
N THR A 97 -28.62 8.79 19.41
CA THR A 97 -28.35 8.45 20.82
C THR A 97 -28.96 9.47 21.76
N THR A 98 -28.89 10.75 21.41
CA THR A 98 -29.51 11.82 22.19
C THR A 98 -31.04 11.67 22.22
N ASP A 99 -31.66 11.39 21.07
CA ASP A 99 -33.10 11.15 20.95
C ASP A 99 -33.54 9.92 21.76
N ARG A 100 -32.79 8.81 21.67
CA ARG A 100 -33.04 7.59 22.45
C ARG A 100 -32.92 7.83 23.95
N MET A 101 -31.96 8.64 24.40
CA MET A 101 -31.79 9.00 25.81
C MET A 101 -32.89 9.95 26.30
N ALA A 102 -33.33 10.89 25.46
CA ALA A 102 -34.41 11.82 25.79
C ALA A 102 -35.76 11.10 25.99
N ASN A 103 -35.97 10.00 25.27
CA ASN A 103 -37.19 9.18 25.38
C ASN A 103 -37.20 8.24 26.60
N LEU A 104 -36.07 8.03 27.29
CA LEU A 104 -36.04 7.17 28.47
C LEU A 104 -36.76 7.83 29.66
N PRO A 105 -37.58 7.07 30.42
CA PRO A 105 -38.11 7.56 31.68
C PRO A 105 -36.96 7.90 32.65
N THR A 106 -36.92 9.14 33.13
CA THR A 106 -35.92 9.62 34.11
C THR A 106 -36.57 10.01 35.45
N GLY A 107 -35.77 10.08 36.51
CA GLY A 107 -36.22 10.49 37.85
C GLY A 107 -37.40 9.68 38.38
N LEU A 108 -38.45 10.37 38.83
CA LEU A 108 -39.67 9.74 39.37
C LEU A 108 -40.47 8.95 38.31
N LYS A 109 -40.37 9.32 37.02
CA LYS A 109 -40.97 8.52 35.94
C LYS A 109 -40.24 7.19 35.77
N ALA A 110 -38.92 7.17 35.98
CA ALA A 110 -38.12 5.95 35.94
C ALA A 110 -38.50 4.98 37.05
N THR A 111 -38.68 5.47 38.28
CA THR A 111 -39.09 4.62 39.40
C THR A 111 -40.47 4.02 39.17
N TRP A 112 -41.43 4.82 38.70
CA TRP A 112 -42.76 4.34 38.32
C TRP A 112 -42.72 3.33 37.15
N ALA A 113 -41.92 3.61 36.13
CA ALA A 113 -41.76 2.73 34.98
C ALA A 113 -41.14 1.38 35.36
N LYS A 114 -40.22 1.37 36.33
CA LYS A 114 -39.64 0.14 36.88
C LYS A 114 -40.68 -0.67 37.66
N MET A 115 -41.50 -0.01 38.48
CA MET A 115 -42.57 -0.69 39.23
C MET A 115 -43.63 -1.30 38.30
N THR A 116 -43.94 -0.63 37.19
CA THR A 116 -44.93 -1.10 36.20
C THR A 116 -44.35 -2.05 35.15
N GLY A 117 -43.03 -2.31 35.18
CA GLY A 117 -42.32 -3.11 34.17
C GLY A 117 -42.17 -2.44 32.80
N THR A 118 -42.73 -1.24 32.61
CA THR A 118 -42.65 -0.50 31.34
C THR A 118 -41.23 -0.03 31.01
N TYR A 119 -40.37 0.13 32.02
CA TYR A 119 -38.96 0.49 31.80
C TYR A 119 -38.22 -0.53 30.92
N GLN A 120 -38.47 -1.84 31.10
CA GLN A 120 -37.84 -2.86 30.26
C GLN A 120 -38.30 -2.81 28.82
N ARG A 121 -39.54 -2.38 28.56
CA ARG A 121 -40.06 -2.21 27.19
C ARG A 121 -39.30 -1.08 26.48
N PHE A 122 -39.14 0.08 27.13
CA PHE A 122 -38.33 1.18 26.58
C PHE A 122 -36.88 0.76 26.29
N CYS A 123 -36.28 -0.05 27.16
CA CYS A 123 -34.94 -0.59 26.90
C CYS A 123 -34.91 -1.54 25.70
N ALA A 124 -35.88 -2.46 25.59
CA ALA A 124 -35.98 -3.40 24.48
C ALA A 124 -36.22 -2.69 23.14
N ASP A 125 -37.08 -1.67 23.11
CA ASP A 125 -37.34 -0.86 21.92
C ASP A 125 -36.07 -0.11 21.48
N ASN A 126 -35.37 0.51 22.44
CA ASN A 126 -34.09 1.16 22.15
C ASN A 126 -33.03 0.18 21.65
N GLU A 127 -32.96 -1.02 22.22
CA GLU A 127 -32.04 -2.07 21.77
C GLU A 127 -32.36 -2.51 20.33
N ALA A 128 -33.65 -2.67 19.98
CA ALA A 128 -34.08 -2.95 18.61
C ALA A 128 -33.63 -1.84 17.64
N HIS A 129 -33.86 -0.57 17.99
CA HIS A 129 -33.43 0.56 17.18
C HIS A 129 -31.90 0.66 17.02
N ILE A 130 -31.14 0.37 18.08
CA ILE A 130 -29.67 0.34 18.02
C ILE A 130 -29.21 -0.76 17.06
N ASN A 131 -29.83 -1.94 17.14
CA ASN A 131 -29.49 -3.06 16.26
C ASN A 131 -29.84 -2.77 14.79
N GLU A 132 -30.97 -2.14 14.53
CA GLU A 132 -31.36 -1.70 13.18
C GLU A 132 -30.38 -0.67 12.61
N ALA A 133 -30.03 0.35 13.40
CA ALA A 133 -29.05 1.36 13.02
C ALA A 133 -27.69 0.72 12.70
N PHE A 134 -27.22 -0.19 13.56
CA PHE A 134 -25.95 -0.89 13.33
C PHE A 134 -25.97 -1.75 12.07
N ARG A 135 -27.07 -2.45 11.79
CA ARG A 135 -27.22 -3.25 10.56
C ARG A 135 -27.21 -2.38 9.31
N ARG A 136 -27.90 -1.24 9.34
CA ARG A 136 -27.90 -0.25 8.27
C ARG A 136 -26.49 0.27 8.01
N ASP A 137 -25.81 0.75 9.03
CA ASP A 137 -24.50 1.38 8.90
C ASP A 137 -23.45 0.37 8.40
N ARG A 138 -23.55 -0.89 8.83
CA ARG A 138 -22.74 -2.00 8.31
C ARG A 138 -23.02 -2.29 6.83
N HIS A 139 -24.29 -2.26 6.42
CA HIS A 139 -24.66 -2.45 5.03
C HIS A 139 -24.12 -1.32 4.14
N GLU A 140 -24.19 -0.06 4.61
CA GLU A 140 -23.59 1.09 3.92
C GLU A 140 -22.06 0.92 3.75
N GLN A 141 -21.35 0.45 4.78
CA GLN A 141 -19.92 0.16 4.69
C GLN A 141 -19.59 -0.95 3.70
N GLN A 142 -20.39 -2.03 3.68
CA GLN A 142 -20.23 -3.13 2.73
C GLN A 142 -20.50 -2.68 1.29
N ALA A 143 -21.55 -1.88 1.09
CA ALA A 143 -21.87 -1.30 -0.22
C ALA A 143 -20.72 -0.42 -0.72
N LEU A 144 -20.14 0.42 0.14
CA LEU A 144 -18.97 1.22 -0.22
C LEU A 144 -17.78 0.34 -0.59
N CYS A 145 -17.50 -0.72 0.18
CA CYS A 145 -16.41 -1.65 -0.14
C CYS A 145 -16.59 -2.30 -1.53
N TYR A 146 -17.81 -2.71 -1.86
CA TYR A 146 -18.13 -3.29 -3.16
C TYR A 146 -17.93 -2.28 -4.31
N VAL A 147 -18.41 -1.05 -4.14
CA VAL A 147 -18.24 0.03 -5.14
C VAL A 147 -16.76 0.32 -5.36
N LEU A 148 -15.97 0.39 -4.28
CA LEU A 148 -14.54 0.66 -4.36
C LEU A 148 -13.77 -0.49 -5.03
N SER A 149 -14.10 -1.74 -4.71
CA SER A 149 -13.48 -2.91 -5.33
C SER A 149 -13.79 -3.00 -6.83
N GLY A 150 -15.01 -2.66 -7.25
CA GLY A 150 -15.38 -2.66 -8.68
C GLY A 150 -14.59 -1.63 -9.50
N ARG A 151 -14.22 -0.50 -8.90
CA ARG A 151 -13.40 0.56 -9.54
C ARG A 151 -11.93 0.16 -9.74
N GLU A 152 -11.43 -0.82 -8.99
CA GLU A 152 -10.06 -1.33 -9.16
C GLU A 152 -9.94 -2.31 -10.35
N THR A 153 -11.07 -2.93 -10.73
CA THR A 153 -11.11 -3.96 -11.78
C THR A 153 -11.48 -3.44 -13.17
N GLY A 154 -11.94 -2.18 -13.30
CA GLY A 154 -12.39 -1.58 -14.57
C GLY A 154 -11.48 -0.47 -15.05
#